data_AF-A0A661BU06-F1
#
_entry.id   AF-A0A661BU06-F1
#
_cell.length_a   1.000
_cell.length_b   1.000
_cell.length_c   1.000
_cell.angle_alpha   90.00
_cell.angle_beta   90.00
_cell.angle_gamma   90.00
#
_symmetry.space_group_name_H-M   'P 1'
#
loop_
_entity.id
_entity.type
_entity.pdbx_description
1 polymer ?
#
loop_
_entity_poly.entity_id
_entity_poly.type
_entity_poly.pdbx_seq_one_letter_code
_entity_poly.pdbx_strand_id
1 'polypeptide(L)' 'TYLQKYINKAFPILWEGSSKTEQTGTTRYFGYTPNFIRTQIDIDSGEVLTNTIQQGRLTCVNPSGANILAEKI' A
#
# COMPACT_ATOMS: atom_id res chain seq x y z
N THR A 1 8.15 -15.34 -6.76
CA THR A 1 8.75 -14.01 -7.06
C THR A 1 9.43 -13.44 -5.82
N TYR A 2 10.49 -12.62 -5.96
CA TYR A 2 11.24 -12.00 -4.83
C TYR A 2 10.34 -11.33 -3.77
N LEU A 3 9.19 -10.82 -4.18
CA LEU A 3 8.22 -10.12 -3.33
C LEU A 3 7.45 -11.03 -2.36
N GLN A 4 7.30 -12.32 -2.66
CA GLN A 4 6.51 -13.26 -1.84
C GLN A 4 7.06 -13.42 -0.41
N LYS A 5 8.38 -13.25 -0.22
CA LYS A 5 9.02 -13.36 1.10
C LYS A 5 8.63 -12.25 2.09
N TYR A 6 7.93 -11.22 1.61
CA TYR A 6 7.48 -10.09 2.40
C TYR A 6 6.00 -10.16 2.78
N ILE A 7 5.26 -11.14 2.23
CA ILE A 7 3.86 -11.36 2.57
C ILE A 7 3.74 -11.72 4.06
N ASN A 8 2.69 -11.20 4.70
CA ASN A 8 2.37 -11.23 6.12
C ASN A 8 3.32 -10.45 7.04
N LYS A 9 4.34 -9.77 6.50
CA LYS A 9 5.23 -8.90 7.28
C LYS A 9 4.69 -7.47 7.33
N ALA A 10 4.93 -6.83 8.46
CA ALA A 10 4.57 -5.44 8.70
C ALA A 10 5.77 -4.52 8.45
N PHE A 11 5.51 -3.37 7.84
CA PHE A 11 6.51 -2.35 7.55
C PHE A 11 5.93 -0.96 7.83
N PRO A 12 6.77 0.02 8.23
CA PRO A 12 6.41 1.42 8.14
C PRO A 12 6.37 1.84 6.67
N ILE A 13 5.21 2.19 6.15
CA ILE A 13 4.98 2.57 4.77
C ILE A 13 4.82 4.09 4.69
N LEU A 14 5.63 4.73 3.85
CA LEU A 14 5.43 6.12 3.46
C LEU A 14 4.39 6.17 2.34
N TRP A 15 3.26 6.81 2.60
CA TRP A 15 2.19 7.01 1.62
C TRP A 15 2.41 8.30 0.84
N GLU A 16 2.40 8.20 -0.48
CA GLU A 16 2.67 9.30 -1.40
C GLU A 16 1.49 10.27 -1.53
N GLY A 17 1.76 11.46 -2.07
CA GLY A 17 0.72 12.44 -2.41
C GLY A 17 -0.16 12.04 -3.59
N SER A 18 0.24 11.03 -4.37
CA SER A 18 -0.54 10.49 -5.48
C SER A 18 -1.55 9.46 -4.96
N SER A 19 -2.81 9.69 -5.28
CA SER A 19 -3.90 8.75 -5.01
C SER A 19 -4.81 8.65 -6.23
N LYS A 20 -5.53 7.54 -6.32
CA LYS A 20 -6.50 7.30 -7.39
C LYS A 20 -7.84 6.97 -6.76
N THR A 21 -8.86 7.77 -7.05
CA THR A 21 -10.24 7.42 -6.69
C THR A 21 -10.71 6.26 -7.56
N GLU A 22 -11.11 5.16 -6.94
CA GLU A 22 -11.67 4.00 -7.62
C GLU A 22 -13.20 4.14 -7.72
N GLN A 23 -13.81 3.48 -8.71
CA GLN A 23 -15.25 3.56 -8.97
C GLN A 23 -16.11 3.03 -7.81
N THR A 24 -15.51 2.24 -6.91
CA THR A 24 -16.13 1.66 -5.72
C THR A 24 -16.28 2.64 -4.56
N GLY A 25 -15.87 3.90 -4.71
CA GLY A 25 -15.90 4.90 -3.64
C GLY A 25 -14.71 4.84 -2.68
N THR A 26 -13.76 3.94 -2.92
CA THR A 26 -12.49 3.86 -2.19
C THR A 26 -11.42 4.70 -2.88
N THR A 27 -10.48 5.24 -2.10
CA THR A 27 -9.28 5.91 -2.60
C THR A 27 -8.08 4.97 -2.47
N ARG A 28 -7.45 4.69 -3.61
CA ARG A 28 -6.20 3.93 -3.67
C ARG A 28 -5.02 4.84 -3.43
N TYR A 29 -4.26 4.54 -2.39
CA TYR A 29 -2.99 5.19 -2.09
C TYR A 29 -1.82 4.30 -2.51
N PHE A 30 -0.74 4.94 -2.95
CA PHE A 30 0.52 4.29 -3.26
C PHE A 30 1.56 4.68 -2.22
N GLY A 31 2.49 3.77 -1.94
CA GLY A 31 3.51 4.01 -0.94
C GLY A 31 4.75 3.15 -1.13
N TYR A 32 5.72 3.40 -0.28
CA TYR A 32 6.98 2.67 -0.24
C TYR A 32 7.32 2.23 1.18
N THR A 33 7.81 1.01 1.27
CA THR A 33 8.50 0.48 2.46
C THR A 33 9.96 0.94 2.50
N PRO A 34 10.67 0.81 3.64
CA PRO A 34 12.07 1.26 3.77
C PRO A 34 13.04 0.53 2.83
N ASN A 35 12.70 -0.68 2.41
CA ASN A 35 13.45 -1.44 1.41
C ASN A 35 12.95 -1.22 -0.02
N PHE A 36 12.29 -0.07 -0.27
CA PHE A 36 11.84 0.40 -1.59
C PHE A 36 10.86 -0.53 -2.31
N ILE A 37 10.11 -1.35 -1.58
CA ILE A 37 9.01 -2.11 -2.18
C ILE A 37 7.82 -1.18 -2.36
N ARG A 38 7.30 -1.12 -3.59
CA ARG A 38 6.05 -0.43 -3.93
C ARG A 38 4.86 -1.13 -3.31
N THR A 39 4.05 -0.36 -2.62
CA THR A 39 2.84 -0.83 -1.96
C THR A 39 1.64 -0.02 -2.40
N GLN A 40 0.46 -0.63 -2.30
CA GLN A 40 -0.80 0.04 -2.51
C GLN A 40 -1.79 -0.35 -1.42
N ILE A 41 -2.70 0.55 -1.06
CA ILE A 41 -3.80 0.28 -0.14
C ILE A 41 -5.06 0.98 -0.65
N ASP A 42 -6.20 0.33 -0.48
CA ASP A 42 -7.50 0.90 -0.77
C ASP A 42 -8.14 1.30 0.57
N ILE A 43 -8.54 2.56 0.69
CA ILE A 43 -9.13 3.12 1.92
C ILE A 43 -10.47 3.77 1.59
N ASP A 44 -11.40 3.75 2.54
CA ASP A 44 -12.70 4.39 2.40
C ASP A 44 -12.59 5.91 2.19
N SER A 45 -13.53 6.48 1.44
CA SER A 45 -13.59 7.92 1.19
C SER A 45 -13.73 8.68 2.51
N GLY A 46 -12.71 9.49 2.86
CA GLY A 46 -12.72 10.36 4.03
C GLY A 46 -11.43 10.33 4.84
N GLU A 47 -10.62 9.28 4.68
CA GLU A 47 -9.31 9.22 5.32
C GLU A 47 -8.19 9.65 4.36
N VAL A 48 -7.28 10.50 4.86
CA VAL A 48 -6.16 11.03 4.08
C VAL A 48 -4.86 10.41 4.58
N LEU A 49 -4.18 9.67 3.71
CA LEU A 49 -2.90 9.03 4.02
C LEU A 49 -1.68 9.77 3.48
N THR A 50 -1.87 10.76 2.60
CA THR A 50 -0.77 11.41 1.90
C THR A 50 0.25 12.02 2.87
N ASN A 51 1.54 11.85 2.55
CA ASN A 51 2.67 12.36 3.33
C ASN A 51 2.70 11.88 4.79
N THR A 52 2.17 10.68 5.06
CA THR A 52 2.25 10.04 6.37
C THR A 52 3.04 8.74 6.30
N ILE A 53 3.67 8.38 7.42
CA ILE A 53 4.24 7.05 7.62
C ILE A 53 3.29 6.28 8.53
N GLN A 54 2.77 5.16 8.06
CA GLN A 54 1.91 4.28 8.85
C GLN A 54 2.37 2.83 8.77
N GLN A 55 2.14 2.07 9.83
CA GLN A 55 2.35 0.64 9.83
C GLN A 55 1.34 -0.02 8.88
N GLY A 56 1.83 -0.88 8.00
CA GLY A 56 0.99 -1.69 7.14
C GLY A 56 1.55 -3.09 6.95
N ARG A 57 0.66 -4.08 6.89
CA ARG A 57 1.01 -5.47 6.60
C ARG A 57 0.85 -5.74 5.11
N LEU A 58 1.85 -6.37 4.51
CA LEU A 58 1.82 -6.75 3.11
C LEU A 58 1.06 -8.07 2.93
N THR A 59 0.00 -8.09 2.13
CA THR A 59 -0.96 -9.21 2.07
C THR A 59 -0.91 -9.98 0.77
N CYS A 60 -0.79 -9.30 -0.37
CA CYS A 60 -0.86 -9.94 -1.68
C CYS A 60 -0.01 -9.23 -2.73
N VAL A 61 0.71 -9.99 -3.57
CA VAL A 61 1.42 -9.41 -4.71
C VAL A 61 0.41 -9.13 -5.83
N ASN A 62 0.41 -7.91 -6.36
CA ASN A 62 -0.44 -7.55 -7.50
C ASN A 62 -0.11 -8.49 -8.69
N PRO A 63 -1.12 -8.97 -9.46
CA PRO A 63 -0.89 -9.80 -10.65
C PRO A 63 0.14 -9.26 -11.64
N SER A 64 0.31 -7.93 -11.74
CA SER A 64 1.35 -7.31 -12.57
C SER A 64 2.78 -7.51 -12.07
N GLY A 65 2.95 -7.95 -10.82
CA GLY A 65 4.23 -8.09 -10.12
C GLY A 65 4.89 -6.77 -9.73
N ALA A 66 4.28 -5.62 -10.03
CA ALA A 66 4.88 -4.30 -9.82
C ALA A 66 4.78 -3.80 -8.36
N ASN A 67 3.68 -4.15 -7.66
CA ASN A 67 3.35 -3.63 -6.33
C ASN A 67 2.83 -4.75 -5.42
N ILE A 68 2.80 -4.49 -4.11
CA ILE A 68 2.17 -5.36 -3.11
C ILE A 68 1.00 -4.64 -2.44
N LEU A 69 -0.15 -5.31 -2.31
CA LEU A 69 -1.27 -4.83 -1.51
C LEU A 69 -0.88 -4.82 -0.03
N ALA A 70 -1.18 -3.72 0.64
CA ALA A 70 -1.02 -3.59 2.08
C ALA A 70 -2.38 -3.41 2.75
N GLU A 71 -2.48 -3.82 4.00
CA GLU A 71 -3.56 -3.48 4.92
C GLU A 71 -2.99 -2.65 6.08
N LYS A 72 -3.83 -1.80 6.68
CA LYS A 72 -3.47 -1.11 7.93
C LYS A 72 -3.50 -2.09 9.10
N ILE A 73 -2.66 -1.82 10.10
CA ILE A 73 -2.63 -2.53 11.38
C ILE A 73 -2.65 -1.56 12.55
#